data_AF-A0A2V8SEC1-F1
#
_entry.id   AF-A0A2V8SEC1-F1
#
_cell.length_a   1.000
_cell.length_b   1.000
_cell.length_c   1.000
_cell.angle_alpha   90.00
_cell.angle_beta   90.00
_cell.angle_gamma   90.00
#
_symmetry.space_group_name_H-M   'P 1'
#
loop_
_entity.id
_entity.type
_entity.pdbx_description
1 polymer ?
#
loop_
_entity_poly.entity_id
_entity_poly.type
_entity_poly.pdbx_seq_one_letter_code
_entity_poly.pdbx_strand_id
1 'polypeptide(L)'
;AARYVSLTYTLSQPPAFEAPPRSDDLPTGVLDVLDFVPLLREFYKQSGMDSRLGAYVQMHRAAGDELRAPTIDMARAVLSYFNTRPETSITERVVSTDPAQAARKKKDEKKVVVLRERERHFRIVPDLLAAPGAINFRVVGDDYYAIVPAGTDPRLGESRRAYMQFVIDPLVARFNRDVSARRDDIKLLLQKEHERRGADLSPDIFLAVSRSLVAAADARMDEALRLRVLQIETSQRMQKAADGAAKDAVAKESKERQSAIEDSATAQLADAYERGAVLSFYFDEQLRSLEGSGFDISNFITPMLADFKAERELKRPAEFADAVARVATARRRAAEAAKKNTPPADEGRAALLKSLGDVDDLLRVRNYEEAEARLTALREQYREEPLVYLALGQAASLSAQEAFDENLQAERLNKALAHFRQAILFSTPDTDPSVPLRAHLASGRILAHLDRRDEAAREFDAVIASTDPADRWHQEAIAEKKKLTGQ
;
A
#
# COMPACT_ATOMS: atom_id res chain seq x y z
N ALA A 1 3.56 11.48 -3.62
CA ALA A 1 2.50 10.50 -3.94
C ALA A 1 1.20 10.77 -3.16
N ALA A 2 1.24 10.83 -1.82
CA ALA A 2 0.05 10.96 -0.96
C ALA A 2 -1.01 11.99 -1.40
N ARG A 3 -0.59 13.20 -1.75
CA ARG A 3 -1.48 14.28 -2.22
C ARG A 3 -2.24 13.97 -3.52
N TYR A 4 -1.62 13.23 -4.44
CA TYR A 4 -2.26 12.81 -5.69
C TYR A 4 -3.26 11.67 -5.46
N VAL A 5 -2.99 10.77 -4.51
CA VAL A 5 -3.97 9.75 -4.10
C VAL A 5 -5.22 10.40 -3.51
N SER A 6 -5.05 11.41 -2.65
CA SER A 6 -6.19 12.18 -2.13
C SER A 6 -6.94 12.91 -3.24
N LEU A 7 -6.24 13.50 -4.21
CA LEU A 7 -6.86 14.17 -5.35
C LEU A 7 -7.81 13.21 -6.09
N THR A 8 -7.42 11.95 -6.32
CA THR A 8 -8.26 10.95 -7.00
C THR A 8 -9.66 10.81 -6.38
N TYR A 9 -9.78 10.90 -5.05
CA TYR A 9 -11.07 10.75 -4.35
C TYR A 9 -11.87 12.05 -4.24
N THR A 10 -11.35 13.14 -4.80
CA THR A 10 -12.04 14.44 -4.85
C THR A 10 -12.57 14.79 -6.24
N LEU A 11 -12.09 14.11 -7.28
CA LEU A 11 -12.45 14.37 -8.67
C LEU A 11 -13.74 13.68 -9.06
N SER A 12 -14.46 14.25 -10.04
CA SER A 12 -15.56 13.54 -10.70
C SER A 12 -15.04 12.41 -11.59
N GLN A 13 -15.97 11.56 -12.06
CA GLN A 13 -15.64 10.38 -12.85
C GLN A 13 -14.97 10.73 -14.20
N PRO A 14 -14.15 9.82 -14.76
CA PRO A 14 -13.69 9.93 -16.13
C PRO A 14 -14.88 10.03 -17.11
N PRO A 15 -14.73 10.73 -18.25
CA PRO A 15 -13.52 11.44 -18.69
C PRO A 15 -13.42 12.88 -18.16
N ALA A 16 -14.41 13.35 -17.39
CA ALA A 16 -14.54 14.76 -17.03
C ALA A 16 -13.52 15.22 -15.98
N PHE A 17 -13.26 14.41 -14.94
CA PHE A 17 -12.34 14.74 -13.85
C PHE A 17 -12.54 16.16 -13.32
N GLU A 18 -13.78 16.55 -13.05
CA GLU A 18 -14.11 17.86 -12.51
C GLU A 18 -13.49 18.02 -11.13
N ALA A 19 -12.75 19.12 -10.96
CA ALA A 19 -12.14 19.46 -9.68
C ALA A 19 -13.21 20.05 -8.76
N PRO A 20 -13.20 19.70 -7.46
CA PRO A 20 -14.08 20.34 -6.50
C PRO A 20 -13.72 21.84 -6.35
N PRO A 21 -14.67 22.68 -5.91
CA PRO A 21 -14.32 24.04 -5.51
C PRO A 21 -13.30 23.99 -4.37
N ARG A 22 -12.37 24.96 -4.36
CA ARG A 22 -11.45 25.15 -3.23
C ARG A 22 -12.26 25.44 -1.97
N SER A 23 -12.11 24.58 -0.96
CA SER A 23 -12.79 24.64 0.33
C SER A 23 -11.84 24.19 1.43
N ASP A 24 -12.07 24.65 2.65
CA ASP A 24 -11.35 24.21 3.85
C ASP A 24 -11.66 22.74 4.20
N ASP A 25 -12.71 22.16 3.61
CA ASP A 25 -13.04 20.74 3.73
C ASP A 25 -12.07 19.81 2.98
N LEU A 26 -11.27 20.35 2.06
CA LEU A 26 -10.30 19.58 1.29
C LEU A 26 -8.98 19.46 2.05
N PRO A 27 -8.31 18.28 2.03
CA PRO A 27 -6.98 18.17 2.62
C PRO A 27 -6.00 19.17 2.00
N THR A 28 -5.14 19.78 2.82
CA THR A 28 -4.16 20.79 2.37
C THR A 28 -3.33 20.31 1.18
N GLY A 29 -2.87 19.05 1.21
CA GLY A 29 -2.11 18.49 0.10
C GLY A 29 -2.88 18.40 -1.22
N VAL A 30 -4.22 18.27 -1.18
CA VAL A 30 -5.06 18.31 -2.39
C VAL A 30 -5.10 19.72 -2.95
N LEU A 31 -5.28 20.74 -2.10
CA LEU A 31 -5.30 22.14 -2.51
C LEU A 31 -4.02 22.52 -3.28
N ASP A 32 -2.87 22.00 -2.84
CA ASP A 32 -1.56 22.20 -3.48
C ASP A 32 -1.43 21.59 -4.88
N VAL A 33 -2.33 20.66 -5.25
CA VAL A 33 -2.25 19.92 -6.53
C VAL A 33 -3.52 20.02 -7.38
N LEU A 34 -4.49 20.86 -7.02
CA LEU A 34 -5.69 21.05 -7.86
C LEU A 34 -5.35 21.54 -9.27
N ASP A 35 -4.27 22.31 -9.42
CA ASP A 35 -3.81 22.83 -10.71
C ASP A 35 -3.19 21.73 -11.61
N PHE A 36 -3.04 20.50 -11.10
CA PHE A 36 -2.64 19.31 -11.87
C PHE A 36 -3.77 18.74 -12.73
N VAL A 37 -5.03 19.03 -12.41
CA VAL A 37 -6.21 18.42 -13.05
C VAL A 37 -6.27 18.60 -14.57
N PRO A 38 -5.92 19.77 -15.16
CA PRO A 38 -5.86 19.92 -16.62
C PRO A 38 -4.88 18.94 -17.27
N LEU A 39 -3.72 18.69 -16.65
CA LEU A 39 -2.72 17.76 -17.16
C LEU A 39 -3.22 16.30 -17.08
N LEU A 40 -3.91 15.94 -16.00
CA LEU A 40 -4.54 14.63 -15.86
C LEU A 40 -5.56 14.36 -16.98
N ARG A 41 -6.41 15.34 -17.29
CA ARG A 41 -7.40 15.22 -18.37
C ARG A 41 -6.74 15.02 -19.73
N GLU A 42 -5.68 15.76 -20.00
CA GLU A 42 -4.94 15.63 -21.26
C GLU A 42 -4.26 14.27 -21.36
N PHE A 43 -3.60 13.83 -20.28
CA PHE A 43 -3.00 12.50 -20.23
C PHE A 43 -4.03 11.39 -20.43
N TYR A 44 -5.19 11.46 -19.78
CA TYR A 44 -6.26 10.47 -19.96
C TYR A 44 -6.73 10.38 -21.41
N LYS A 45 -6.90 11.52 -22.08
CA LYS A 45 -7.28 11.57 -23.51
C LYS A 45 -6.22 10.98 -24.43
N GLN A 46 -4.94 11.27 -24.19
CA GLN A 46 -3.84 10.85 -25.07
C GLN A 46 -3.37 9.40 -24.83
N SER A 47 -3.51 8.88 -23.61
CA SER A 47 -2.98 7.58 -23.20
C SER A 47 -3.74 6.36 -23.74
N GLY A 48 -4.95 6.56 -24.27
CA GLY A 48 -5.83 5.45 -24.68
C GLY A 48 -6.39 4.63 -23.51
N MET A 49 -6.27 5.12 -22.27
CA MET A 49 -6.77 4.43 -21.07
C MET A 49 -8.26 4.11 -21.13
N ASP A 50 -9.05 4.96 -21.80
CA ASP A 50 -10.50 4.76 -21.97
C ASP A 50 -10.82 3.39 -22.61
N SER A 51 -10.03 2.96 -23.59
CA SER A 51 -10.20 1.66 -24.27
C SER A 51 -10.03 0.45 -23.33
N ARG A 52 -9.31 0.62 -22.22
CA ARG A 52 -9.01 -0.43 -21.24
C ARG A 52 -9.74 -0.24 -19.91
N LEU A 53 -10.49 0.86 -19.74
CA LEU A 53 -11.12 1.21 -18.46
C LEU A 53 -12.04 0.08 -17.97
N GLY A 54 -12.80 -0.55 -18.89
CA GLY A 54 -13.65 -1.69 -18.55
C GLY A 54 -12.86 -2.84 -17.90
N ALA A 55 -11.70 -3.21 -18.46
CA ALA A 55 -10.86 -4.27 -17.91
C ALA A 55 -10.30 -3.87 -16.54
N TYR A 56 -9.80 -2.64 -16.38
CA TYR A 56 -9.29 -2.14 -15.10
C TYR A 56 -10.36 -2.12 -14.00
N VAL A 57 -11.59 -1.71 -14.34
CA VAL A 57 -12.72 -1.72 -13.42
C VAL A 57 -13.05 -3.15 -12.98
N GLN A 58 -13.01 -4.14 -13.88
CA GLN A 58 -13.25 -5.54 -13.50
C GLN A 58 -12.15 -6.08 -12.58
N MET A 59 -10.88 -5.76 -12.85
CA MET A 59 -9.77 -6.14 -11.96
C MET A 59 -9.93 -5.53 -10.56
N HIS A 60 -10.29 -4.24 -10.50
CA HIS A 60 -10.55 -3.58 -9.21
C HIS A 60 -11.75 -4.17 -8.47
N ARG A 61 -12.82 -4.56 -9.18
CA ARG A 61 -13.98 -5.22 -8.58
C ARG A 61 -13.62 -6.58 -8.00
N ALA A 62 -12.88 -7.40 -8.75
CA ALA A 62 -12.42 -8.71 -8.27
C ALA A 62 -11.58 -8.57 -6.99
N ALA A 63 -10.60 -7.67 -6.99
CA ALA A 63 -9.79 -7.39 -5.79
C ALA A 63 -10.63 -6.82 -4.63
N GLY A 64 -11.66 -6.02 -4.92
CA GLY A 64 -12.58 -5.49 -3.92
C GLY A 64 -13.49 -6.58 -3.31
N ASP A 65 -13.92 -7.55 -4.13
CA ASP A 65 -14.74 -8.67 -3.69
C ASP A 65 -13.99 -9.56 -2.68
N GLU A 66 -12.69 -9.79 -2.90
CA GLU A 66 -11.81 -10.52 -1.96
C GLU A 66 -11.69 -9.82 -0.59
N LEU A 67 -11.69 -8.48 -0.59
CA LEU A 67 -11.57 -7.69 0.64
C LEU A 67 -12.87 -7.65 1.45
N ARG A 68 -14.03 -7.99 0.86
CA ARG A 68 -15.35 -7.77 1.48
C ARG A 68 -15.49 -8.51 2.82
N ALA A 69 -15.25 -9.82 2.85
CA ALA A 69 -15.43 -10.62 4.06
C ALA A 69 -14.43 -10.23 5.18
N PRO A 70 -13.10 -10.13 4.91
CA PRO A 70 -12.14 -9.67 5.91
C PRO A 70 -12.44 -8.26 6.44
N THR A 71 -12.96 -7.35 5.60
CA THR A 71 -13.37 -6.00 6.02
C THR A 71 -14.54 -6.04 6.99
N ILE A 72 -15.54 -6.90 6.74
CA ILE A 72 -16.68 -7.09 7.66
C ILE A 72 -16.19 -7.64 9.00
N ASP A 73 -15.29 -8.61 8.99
CA ASP A 73 -14.73 -9.19 10.21
C ASP A 73 -13.93 -8.15 11.00
N MET A 74 -13.10 -7.35 10.33
CA MET A 74 -12.39 -6.22 10.93
C MET A 74 -13.37 -5.25 11.60
N ALA A 75 -14.40 -4.83 10.86
CA ALA A 75 -15.38 -3.88 11.36
C ALA A 75 -16.11 -4.44 12.59
N ARG A 76 -16.54 -5.70 12.55
CA ARG A 76 -17.19 -6.38 13.69
C ARG A 76 -16.26 -6.47 14.89
N ALA A 77 -14.98 -6.82 14.69
CA ALA A 77 -14.02 -6.91 15.78
C ALA A 77 -13.81 -5.56 16.47
N VAL A 78 -13.64 -4.48 15.70
CA VAL A 78 -13.48 -3.12 16.25
C VAL A 78 -14.74 -2.65 16.98
N LEU A 79 -15.92 -2.82 16.37
CA LEU A 79 -17.18 -2.43 17.01
C LEU A 79 -17.48 -3.26 18.26
N SER A 80 -17.14 -4.55 18.26
CA SER A 80 -17.26 -5.41 19.43
C SER A 80 -16.29 -5.03 20.53
N TYR A 81 -15.08 -4.58 20.18
CA TYR A 81 -14.08 -4.15 21.16
C TYR A 81 -14.54 -2.89 21.91
N PHE A 82 -15.03 -1.90 21.17
CA PHE A 82 -15.57 -0.66 21.75
C PHE A 82 -17.01 -0.78 22.26
N ASN A 83 -17.67 -1.87 21.92
CA ASN A 83 -19.10 -2.11 22.14
C ASN A 83 -19.98 -0.91 21.75
N THR A 84 -19.68 -0.32 20.58
CA THR A 84 -20.36 0.88 20.08
C THR A 84 -20.81 0.71 18.65
N ARG A 85 -21.55 1.69 18.13
CA ARG A 85 -21.99 1.76 16.73
C ARG A 85 -21.27 2.90 16.03
N PRO A 86 -20.90 2.74 14.75
CA PRO A 86 -20.30 3.83 14.00
C PRO A 86 -21.35 4.92 13.75
N GLU A 87 -20.97 6.19 13.93
CA GLU A 87 -21.78 7.31 13.47
C GLU A 87 -21.54 7.50 11.96
N THR A 88 -22.57 7.23 11.15
CA THR A 88 -22.49 7.29 9.68
C THR A 88 -23.12 8.55 9.09
N SER A 89 -23.62 9.46 9.92
CA SER A 89 -24.07 10.78 9.49
C SER A 89 -23.67 11.87 10.48
N ILE A 90 -23.47 13.08 9.96
CA ILE A 90 -23.19 14.30 10.73
C ILE A 90 -24.27 15.31 10.41
N THR A 91 -24.81 15.92 11.46
CA THR A 91 -25.77 17.03 11.33
C THR A 91 -25.07 18.35 11.62
N GLU A 92 -24.93 19.18 10.59
CA GLU A 92 -24.34 20.51 10.68
C GLU A 92 -25.44 21.60 10.73
N ARG A 93 -25.21 22.64 11.53
CA ARG A 93 -26.04 23.86 11.53
C ARG A 93 -25.43 24.88 10.59
N VAL A 94 -25.95 24.97 9.37
CA VAL A 94 -25.51 25.95 8.38
C VAL A 94 -26.38 27.19 8.46
N VAL A 95 -25.76 28.35 8.61
CA VAL A 95 -26.47 29.63 8.55
C VAL A 95 -26.67 30.00 7.09
N SER A 96 -27.90 29.84 6.59
CA SER A 96 -28.28 30.17 5.23
C SER A 96 -29.09 31.47 5.19
N THR A 97 -28.90 32.26 4.14
CA THR A 97 -29.79 33.35 3.77
C THR A 97 -31.01 32.79 3.05
N ASP A 98 -32.20 33.16 3.51
CA ASP A 98 -33.48 32.74 2.92
C ASP A 98 -33.52 33.08 1.41
N PRO A 99 -33.66 32.08 0.51
CA PRO A 99 -33.70 32.32 -0.94
C PRO A 99 -34.86 33.23 -1.37
N ALA A 100 -35.91 33.38 -0.56
CA ALA A 100 -37.00 34.33 -0.82
C ALA A 100 -36.62 35.80 -0.53
N GLN A 101 -35.55 36.04 0.25
CA GLN A 101 -35.07 37.38 0.60
C GLN A 101 -33.86 37.82 -0.22
N ALA A 102 -33.08 36.90 -0.78
CA ALA A 102 -31.98 37.21 -1.70
C ALA A 102 -32.43 38.02 -2.95
N ALA A 103 -33.69 37.89 -3.36
CA ALA A 103 -34.29 38.66 -4.45
C ALA A 103 -34.78 40.06 -4.05
N ARG A 104 -34.84 40.39 -2.76
CA ARG A 104 -35.34 41.69 -2.26
C ARG A 104 -34.22 42.38 -1.49
N LYS A 105 -33.48 43.28 -2.17
CA LYS A 105 -32.52 44.21 -1.55
C LYS A 105 -33.19 45.01 -0.42
N LYS A 106 -33.18 44.50 0.81
CA LYS A 106 -33.50 45.24 2.03
C LYS A 106 -32.52 44.89 3.14
N LYS A 107 -32.25 45.91 3.95
CA LYS A 107 -31.12 46.09 4.86
C LYS A 107 -31.12 45.19 6.12
N ASP A 108 -31.98 44.16 6.18
CA ASP A 108 -32.12 43.26 7.33
C ASP A 108 -32.30 41.80 6.86
N GLU A 109 -31.21 41.16 6.44
CA GLU A 109 -31.18 39.73 6.14
C GLU A 109 -31.34 38.92 7.42
N LYS A 110 -32.51 38.31 7.62
CA LYS A 110 -32.71 37.31 8.68
C LYS A 110 -31.98 36.02 8.29
N LYS A 111 -30.86 35.78 8.96
CA LYS A 111 -30.09 34.53 8.90
C LYS A 111 -30.94 33.36 9.44
N VAL A 112 -31.19 32.35 8.62
CA VAL A 112 -31.92 31.13 9.02
C VAL A 112 -30.91 30.02 9.26
N VAL A 113 -30.99 29.36 10.42
CA VAL A 113 -30.18 28.17 10.70
C VAL A 113 -30.86 26.97 10.06
N VAL A 114 -30.23 26.39 9.04
CA VAL A 114 -30.67 25.17 8.37
C VAL A 114 -29.82 24.01 8.87
N LEU A 115 -30.46 22.90 9.25
CA LEU A 115 -29.77 21.65 9.57
C LEU A 115 -29.46 20.92 8.27
N ARG A 116 -28.18 20.65 8.01
CA ARG A 116 -27.71 19.87 6.87
C ARG A 116 -27.14 18.56 7.39
N GLU A 117 -27.72 17.45 6.96
CA GLU A 117 -27.18 16.12 7.23
C GLU A 117 -26.21 15.71 6.12
N ARG A 118 -25.05 15.17 6.49
CA ARG A 118 -24.02 14.65 5.60
C ARG A 118 -23.70 13.21 5.99
N GLU A 119 -23.59 12.33 5.01
CA GLU A 119 -23.20 10.93 5.25
C GLU A 119 -21.67 10.82 5.40
N ARG A 120 -21.24 9.89 6.26
CA ARG A 120 -19.83 9.52 6.44
C ARG A 120 -19.62 8.08 6.00
N HIS A 121 -18.64 7.84 5.15
CA HIS A 121 -18.32 6.50 4.68
C HIS A 121 -16.92 6.07 5.08
N PHE A 122 -16.77 4.80 5.40
CA PHE A 122 -15.48 4.13 5.43
C PHE A 122 -15.36 3.20 4.22
N ARG A 123 -14.36 3.44 3.37
CA ARG A 123 -14.12 2.69 2.13
C ARG A 123 -12.74 2.07 2.16
N ILE A 124 -12.67 0.75 1.99
CA ILE A 124 -11.41 0.07 1.68
C ILE A 124 -11.33 -0.07 0.17
N VAL A 125 -10.23 0.42 -0.41
CA VAL A 125 -10.04 0.45 -1.86
C VAL A 125 -8.79 -0.33 -2.22
N PRO A 126 -8.87 -1.39 -3.05
CA PRO A 126 -7.67 -2.06 -3.53
C PRO A 126 -6.90 -1.16 -4.48
N ASP A 127 -5.60 -1.06 -4.30
CA ASP A 127 -4.65 -0.44 -5.22
C ASP A 127 -3.85 -1.56 -5.89
N LEU A 128 -4.13 -1.75 -7.18
CA LEU A 128 -3.51 -2.79 -8.00
C LEU A 128 -2.06 -2.46 -8.40
N LEU A 129 -1.60 -1.23 -8.12
CA LEU A 129 -0.27 -0.73 -8.46
C LEU A 129 0.59 -0.47 -7.23
N ALA A 130 0.02 -0.52 -6.02
CA ALA A 130 0.76 -0.32 -4.79
C ALA A 130 1.69 -1.50 -4.48
N ALA A 131 2.91 -1.18 -4.04
CA ALA A 131 3.84 -2.18 -3.54
C ALA A 131 3.26 -2.86 -2.28
N PRO A 132 3.57 -4.16 -2.01
CA PRO A 132 3.14 -4.82 -0.80
C PRO A 132 3.49 -4.01 0.46
N GLY A 133 2.51 -3.85 1.35
CA GLY A 133 2.64 -3.06 2.58
C GLY A 133 2.50 -1.54 2.41
N ALA A 134 2.36 -1.01 1.18
CA ALA A 134 2.14 0.42 0.94
C ALA A 134 0.68 0.84 1.16
N ILE A 135 0.20 0.72 2.39
CA ILE A 135 -1.15 1.13 2.78
C ILE A 135 -1.20 2.66 2.87
N ASN A 136 -2.27 3.27 2.36
CA ASN A 136 -2.50 4.71 2.43
C ASN A 136 -3.86 4.98 3.05
N PHE A 137 -3.88 5.67 4.18
CA PHE A 137 -5.12 6.14 4.79
C PHE A 137 -5.35 7.62 4.49
N ARG A 138 -6.53 7.99 3.99
CA ARG A 138 -6.92 9.35 3.64
C ARG A 138 -8.31 9.69 4.15
N VAL A 139 -8.45 10.92 4.64
CA VAL A 139 -9.74 11.51 4.98
C VAL A 139 -9.99 12.64 4.00
N VAL A 140 -11.16 12.64 3.36
CA VAL A 140 -11.58 13.67 2.40
C VAL A 140 -12.98 14.10 2.80
N GLY A 141 -13.10 15.30 3.38
CA GLY A 141 -14.31 15.71 4.08
C GLY A 141 -14.70 14.69 5.16
N ASP A 142 -15.86 14.06 4.99
CA ASP A 142 -16.42 13.08 5.92
C ASP A 142 -16.11 11.62 5.56
N ASP A 143 -15.46 11.41 4.42
CA ASP A 143 -15.20 10.10 3.85
C ASP A 143 -13.77 9.63 4.14
N TYR A 144 -13.67 8.39 4.61
CA TYR A 144 -12.46 7.74 5.08
C TYR A 144 -12.09 6.65 4.08
N TYR A 145 -10.86 6.70 3.58
CA TYR A 145 -10.36 5.80 2.57
C TYR A 145 -9.12 5.06 3.09
N ALA A 146 -9.21 3.74 3.21
CA ALA A 146 -8.05 2.87 3.39
C ALA A 146 -7.70 2.26 2.02
N ILE A 147 -6.70 2.84 1.35
CA ILE A 147 -6.18 2.35 0.09
C ILE A 147 -5.13 1.28 0.39
N VAL A 148 -5.36 0.05 -0.06
CA VAL A 148 -4.55 -1.13 0.31
C VAL A 148 -4.05 -1.86 -0.92
N PRO A 149 -2.80 -2.36 -0.95
CA PRO A 149 -2.35 -3.25 -2.02
C PRO A 149 -3.25 -4.48 -2.16
N ALA A 150 -3.35 -5.04 -3.37
CA ALA A 150 -4.04 -6.31 -3.60
C ALA A 150 -3.52 -7.42 -2.67
N GLY A 151 -4.41 -8.25 -2.12
CA GLY A 151 -4.07 -9.31 -1.18
C GLY A 151 -3.77 -8.87 0.26
N THR A 152 -3.93 -7.58 0.60
CA THR A 152 -3.78 -7.08 1.98
C THR A 152 -4.89 -7.62 2.88
N ASP A 153 -4.55 -8.12 4.07
CA ASP A 153 -5.54 -8.45 5.11
C ASP A 153 -5.93 -7.18 5.90
N PRO A 154 -7.17 -6.66 5.76
CA PRO A 154 -7.57 -5.44 6.44
C PRO A 154 -7.75 -5.61 7.96
N ARG A 155 -7.82 -6.84 8.48
CA ARG A 155 -8.01 -7.11 9.92
C ARG A 155 -6.81 -6.70 10.78
N LEU A 156 -5.68 -6.42 10.14
CA LEU A 156 -4.40 -6.14 10.80
C LEU A 156 -3.87 -4.76 10.40
N GLY A 157 -3.00 -4.22 11.25
CA GLY A 157 -2.17 -3.06 10.92
C GLY A 157 -2.98 -1.78 10.65
N GLU A 158 -2.64 -1.10 9.55
CA GLU A 158 -3.10 0.26 9.27
C GLU A 158 -4.59 0.35 8.90
N SER A 159 -5.14 -0.65 8.21
CA SER A 159 -6.55 -0.66 7.82
C SER A 159 -7.48 -0.73 9.04
N ARG A 160 -7.12 -1.57 10.03
CA ARG A 160 -7.83 -1.64 11.31
C ARG A 160 -7.78 -0.30 12.05
N ARG A 161 -6.60 0.32 12.15
CA ARG A 161 -6.44 1.65 12.76
C ARG A 161 -7.28 2.73 12.06
N ALA A 162 -7.31 2.72 10.73
CA ALA A 162 -8.11 3.64 9.95
C ALA A 162 -9.61 3.51 10.29
N TYR A 163 -10.11 2.28 10.42
CA TYR A 163 -11.51 2.05 10.81
C TYR A 163 -11.77 2.44 12.26
N MET A 164 -10.84 2.16 13.18
CA MET A 164 -10.93 2.66 14.56
C MET A 164 -11.05 4.18 14.59
N GLN A 165 -10.24 4.90 13.80
CA GLN A 165 -10.31 6.34 13.72
C GLN A 165 -11.69 6.82 13.20
N PHE A 166 -12.23 6.17 12.17
CA PHE A 166 -13.59 6.47 11.68
C PHE A 166 -14.67 6.37 12.77
N VAL A 167 -14.53 5.40 13.68
CA VAL A 167 -15.43 5.18 14.83
C VAL A 167 -15.18 6.18 15.96
N ILE A 168 -13.92 6.50 16.27
CA ILE A 168 -13.54 7.33 17.41
C ILE A 168 -13.71 8.84 17.16
N ASP A 169 -13.43 9.33 15.95
CA ASP A 169 -13.44 10.78 15.67
C ASP A 169 -14.79 11.46 16.03
N PRO A 170 -15.97 10.90 15.67
CA PRO A 170 -17.26 11.45 16.09
C PRO A 170 -17.49 11.41 17.60
N LEU A 171 -17.02 10.35 18.27
CA LEU A 171 -17.15 10.25 19.72
C LEU A 171 -16.38 11.39 20.40
N VAL A 172 -15.13 11.64 19.98
CA VAL A 172 -14.32 12.75 20.50
C VAL A 172 -15.00 14.10 20.21
N ALA A 173 -15.56 14.29 19.01
CA ALA A 173 -16.30 15.49 18.66
C ALA A 173 -17.58 15.67 19.51
N ARG A 174 -18.27 14.58 19.84
CA ARG A 174 -19.45 14.58 20.73
C ARG A 174 -19.10 15.05 22.15
N PHE A 175 -17.94 14.63 22.66
CA PHE A 175 -17.43 15.00 23.98
C PHE A 175 -16.54 16.25 23.95
N ASN A 176 -16.80 17.18 23.02
CA ASN A 176 -15.91 18.34 22.81
C ASN A 176 -15.70 19.22 24.06
N ARG A 177 -16.72 19.32 24.93
CA ARG A 177 -16.66 20.12 26.15
C ARG A 177 -15.69 19.50 27.16
N ASP A 178 -15.74 18.19 27.33
CA ASP A 178 -14.88 17.45 28.25
C ASP A 178 -13.42 17.49 27.78
N VAL A 179 -13.18 17.33 26.47
CA VAL A 179 -11.84 17.50 25.88
C VAL A 179 -11.35 18.93 26.07
N SER A 180 -12.20 19.93 25.82
CA SER A 180 -11.83 21.35 25.98
C SER A 180 -11.53 21.71 27.43
N ALA A 181 -12.19 21.07 28.41
CA ALA A 181 -11.91 21.27 29.83
C ALA A 181 -10.51 20.82 30.24
N ARG A 182 -9.86 19.95 29.44
CA ARG A 182 -8.50 19.44 29.67
C ARG A 182 -7.48 19.98 28.68
N ARG A 183 -7.82 21.09 28.00
CA ARG A 183 -7.00 21.73 26.96
C ARG A 183 -5.57 22.01 27.42
N ASP A 184 -5.41 22.64 28.58
CA ASP A 184 -4.11 23.11 29.04
C ASP A 184 -3.19 21.94 29.40
N ASP A 185 -3.74 20.91 30.04
CA ASP A 185 -3.04 19.65 30.34
C ASP A 185 -2.55 18.95 29.07
N ILE A 186 -3.42 18.80 28.06
CA ILE A 186 -3.07 18.13 26.80
C ILE A 186 -2.03 18.95 26.01
N LYS A 187 -2.20 20.28 25.97
CA LYS A 187 -1.23 21.18 25.32
C LYS A 187 0.13 21.12 25.99
N LEU A 188 0.18 21.04 27.32
CA LEU A 188 1.42 20.87 28.06
C LEU A 188 2.15 19.58 27.64
N LEU A 189 1.43 18.46 27.53
CA LEU A 189 2.01 17.20 27.07
C LEU A 189 2.57 17.30 25.65
N LEU A 190 1.79 17.86 24.70
CA LEU A 190 2.22 18.06 23.32
C LEU A 190 3.45 18.97 23.22
N GLN A 191 3.45 20.08 23.96
CA GLN A 191 4.57 21.01 23.98
C GLN A 191 5.83 20.35 24.53
N LYS A 192 5.73 19.61 25.64
CA LYS A 192 6.88 18.92 26.25
C LYS A 192 7.45 17.84 25.34
N GLU A 193 6.59 17.13 24.62
CA GLU A 193 7.02 16.13 23.65
C GLU A 193 7.67 16.78 22.41
N HIS A 194 7.12 17.90 21.94
CA HIS A 194 7.73 18.72 20.88
C HIS A 194 9.13 19.20 21.30
N GLU A 195 9.28 19.75 22.51
CA GLU A 195 10.57 20.17 23.09
C GLU A 195 11.57 19.01 23.18
N ARG A 196 11.10 17.79 23.52
CA ARG A 196 11.94 16.60 23.65
C ARG A 196 12.49 16.08 22.32
N ARG A 197 11.71 16.18 21.23
CA ARG A 197 12.02 15.53 19.94
C ARG A 197 12.34 16.48 18.80
N GLY A 198 11.95 17.75 18.91
CA GLY A 198 12.01 18.73 17.81
C GLY A 198 11.09 18.37 16.64
N ALA A 199 10.10 17.49 16.85
CA ALA A 199 9.16 17.05 15.81
C ALA A 199 7.97 18.00 15.75
N ASP A 200 7.57 18.45 14.57
CA ASP A 200 6.40 19.31 14.38
C ASP A 200 5.11 18.52 14.70
N LEU A 201 4.56 18.73 15.89
CA LEU A 201 3.35 18.07 16.37
C LEU A 201 2.17 19.02 16.22
N SER A 202 1.05 18.50 15.73
CA SER A 202 -0.19 19.28 15.68
C SER A 202 -0.59 19.74 17.09
N PRO A 203 -0.89 21.03 17.29
CA PRO A 203 -1.37 21.55 18.58
C PRO A 203 -2.86 21.25 18.82
N ASP A 204 -3.52 20.53 17.91
CA ASP A 204 -4.93 20.15 18.02
C ASP A 204 -5.14 19.09 19.10
N ILE A 205 -5.78 19.51 20.20
CA ILE A 205 -6.08 18.66 21.35
C ILE A 205 -7.09 17.55 21.03
N PHE A 206 -8.02 17.76 20.09
CA PHE A 206 -9.01 16.75 19.71
C PHE A 206 -8.33 15.63 18.93
N LEU A 207 -7.44 16.02 18.01
CA LEU A 207 -6.60 15.07 17.29
C LEU A 207 -5.69 14.28 18.22
N ALA A 208 -5.09 14.93 19.23
CA ALA A 208 -4.26 14.24 20.23
C ALA A 208 -5.05 13.20 21.02
N VAL A 209 -6.27 13.53 21.47
CA VAL A 209 -7.15 12.58 22.18
C VAL A 209 -7.57 11.42 21.28
N SER A 210 -8.04 11.71 20.06
CA SER A 210 -8.44 10.67 19.10
C SER A 210 -7.30 9.72 18.79
N ARG A 211 -6.12 10.26 18.41
CA ARG A 211 -4.93 9.46 18.11
C ARG A 211 -4.49 8.60 19.30
N SER A 212 -4.58 9.14 20.51
CA SER A 212 -4.25 8.41 21.74
C SER A 212 -5.17 7.23 21.99
N LEU A 213 -6.48 7.43 21.85
CA LEU A 213 -7.46 6.37 22.07
C LEU A 213 -7.37 5.28 20.98
N VAL A 214 -7.19 5.68 19.71
CA VAL A 214 -6.96 4.76 18.59
C VAL A 214 -5.67 3.97 18.78
N ALA A 215 -4.57 4.63 19.17
CA ALA A 215 -3.29 3.96 19.38
C ALA A 215 -3.36 2.96 20.53
N ALA A 216 -4.01 3.32 21.64
CA ALA A 216 -4.25 2.44 22.78
C ALA A 216 -5.06 1.21 22.37
N ALA A 217 -6.23 1.41 21.76
CA ALA A 217 -7.09 0.32 21.34
C ALA A 217 -6.42 -0.61 20.31
N ASP A 218 -5.68 -0.06 19.35
CA ASP A 218 -4.95 -0.87 18.36
C ASP A 218 -3.84 -1.71 19.01
N ALA A 219 -3.08 -1.13 19.95
CA ALA A 219 -2.05 -1.87 20.68
C ALA A 219 -2.66 -3.01 21.51
N ARG A 220 -3.78 -2.75 22.22
CA ARG A 220 -4.53 -3.77 22.99
C ARG A 220 -5.04 -4.89 22.11
N MET A 221 -5.70 -4.56 20.99
CA MET A 221 -6.23 -5.58 20.08
C MET A 221 -5.12 -6.41 19.43
N ASP A 222 -3.99 -5.79 19.09
CA ASP A 222 -2.83 -6.50 18.54
C ASP A 222 -2.17 -7.42 19.57
N GLU A 223 -1.96 -6.92 20.79
CA GLU A 223 -1.44 -7.67 21.93
C GLU A 223 -2.33 -8.90 22.21
N ALA A 224 -3.63 -8.69 22.36
CA ALA A 224 -4.59 -9.76 22.66
C ALA A 224 -4.61 -10.84 21.57
N LEU A 225 -4.53 -10.45 20.30
CA LEU A 225 -4.44 -11.39 19.18
C LEU A 225 -3.16 -12.22 19.25
N ARG A 226 -1.99 -11.58 19.44
CA ARG A 226 -0.70 -12.28 19.53
C ARG A 226 -0.61 -13.21 20.72
N LEU A 227 -1.11 -12.78 21.89
CA LEU A 227 -1.16 -13.61 23.09
C LEU A 227 -2.07 -14.83 22.89
N ARG A 228 -3.21 -14.67 22.21
CA ARG A 228 -4.11 -15.79 21.91
C ARG A 228 -3.45 -16.81 20.97
N VAL A 229 -2.76 -16.34 19.93
CA VAL A 229 -1.98 -17.22 19.04
C VAL A 229 -0.91 -17.97 19.83
N LEU A 230 -0.13 -17.26 20.66
CA LEU A 230 0.90 -17.87 21.51
C LEU A 230 0.31 -18.91 22.47
N GLN A 231 -0.85 -18.66 23.05
CA GLN A 231 -1.52 -19.59 23.96
C GLN A 231 -1.91 -20.90 23.24
N ILE A 232 -2.45 -20.79 22.02
CA ILE A 232 -2.82 -21.95 21.20
C ILE A 232 -1.56 -22.76 20.84
N GLU A 233 -0.51 -22.10 20.34
CA GLU A 233 0.76 -22.73 20.00
C GLU A 233 1.40 -23.43 21.21
N THR A 234 1.43 -22.74 22.35
CA THR A 234 1.97 -23.28 23.61
C THR A 234 1.20 -24.52 24.03
N SER A 235 -0.13 -24.48 24.01
CA SER A 235 -0.98 -25.61 24.38
C SER A 235 -0.73 -26.84 23.50
N GLN A 236 -0.59 -26.64 22.18
CA GLN A 236 -0.26 -27.71 21.24
C GLN A 236 1.14 -28.29 21.47
N ARG A 237 2.13 -27.44 21.77
CA ARG A 237 3.50 -27.90 22.08
C ARG A 237 3.57 -28.64 23.42
N MET A 238 2.83 -28.19 24.43
CA MET A 238 2.74 -28.85 25.74
C MET A 238 2.13 -30.26 25.65
N GLN A 239 1.17 -30.47 24.74
CA GLN A 239 0.58 -31.79 24.47
C GLN A 239 1.56 -32.73 23.76
N LYS A 240 2.43 -32.20 22.89
CA LYS A 240 3.42 -32.98 22.13
C LYS A 240 4.73 -33.24 22.89
N ALA A 241 4.96 -32.57 24.01
CA ALA A 241 6.18 -32.70 24.80
C ALA A 241 6.29 -34.09 25.42
N ALA A 242 7.43 -34.76 25.18
CA ALA A 242 7.65 -36.16 25.56
C ALA A 242 7.86 -36.36 27.07
N ASP A 243 8.44 -35.40 27.76
CA ASP A 243 8.84 -35.49 29.17
C ASP A 243 8.66 -34.17 29.93
N GLY A 244 8.94 -34.19 31.24
CA GLY A 244 8.83 -33.00 32.10
C GLY A 244 9.79 -31.88 31.69
N ALA A 245 11.03 -32.21 31.30
CA ALA A 245 12.02 -31.22 30.89
C ALA A 245 11.61 -30.47 29.62
N ALA A 246 11.03 -31.15 28.62
CA ALA A 246 10.49 -30.50 27.43
C ALA A 246 9.28 -29.59 27.77
N LYS A 247 8.44 -29.98 28.72
CA LYS A 247 7.33 -29.14 29.20
C LYS A 247 7.83 -27.87 29.89
N ASP A 248 8.84 -27.99 30.74
CA ASP A 248 9.46 -26.84 31.43
C ASP A 248 10.12 -25.88 30.42
N ALA A 249 10.78 -26.41 29.39
CA ALA A 249 11.35 -25.60 28.31
C ALA A 249 10.27 -24.83 27.52
N VAL A 250 9.15 -25.49 27.19
CA VAL A 250 8.02 -24.84 26.50
C VAL A 250 7.38 -23.76 27.39
N ALA A 251 7.23 -24.01 28.69
CA ALA A 251 6.70 -23.02 29.63
C ALA A 251 7.61 -21.78 29.74
N LYS A 252 8.94 -22.00 29.80
CA LYS A 252 9.92 -20.92 29.82
C LYS A 252 9.89 -20.10 28.54
N GLU A 253 9.91 -20.76 27.38
CA GLU A 253 9.84 -20.08 26.07
C GLU A 253 8.53 -19.30 25.90
N SER A 254 7.41 -19.87 26.35
CA SER A 254 6.10 -19.20 26.31
C SER A 254 6.12 -17.92 27.14
N LYS A 255 6.69 -17.95 28.35
CA LYS A 255 6.83 -16.76 29.20
C LYS A 255 7.73 -15.70 28.56
N GLU A 256 8.85 -16.08 27.96
CA GLU A 256 9.74 -15.16 27.25
C GLU A 256 9.05 -14.51 26.05
N ARG A 257 8.30 -15.28 25.25
CA ARG A 257 7.51 -14.76 24.12
C ARG A 257 6.38 -13.85 24.59
N GLN A 258 5.73 -14.17 25.69
CA GLN A 258 4.69 -13.33 26.29
C GLN A 258 5.27 -11.96 26.66
N SER A 259 6.39 -11.92 27.41
CA SER A 259 7.03 -10.65 27.76
C SER A 259 7.50 -9.87 26.53
N ALA A 260 7.95 -10.55 25.47
CA ALA A 260 8.31 -9.89 24.20
C ALA A 260 7.10 -9.27 23.48
N ILE A 261 5.91 -9.88 23.61
CA ILE A 261 4.66 -9.32 23.08
C ILE A 261 4.25 -8.06 23.86
N GLU A 262 4.29 -8.13 25.19
CA GLU A 262 4.00 -6.99 26.09
C GLU A 262 4.96 -5.81 25.85
N ASP A 263 6.25 -6.10 25.70
CA ASP A 263 7.27 -5.11 25.33
C ASP A 263 6.97 -4.50 23.94
N SER A 264 6.53 -5.32 22.97
CA SER A 264 6.15 -4.84 21.63
C SER A 264 4.92 -3.92 21.67
N ALA A 265 3.93 -4.22 22.50
CA ALA A 265 2.76 -3.36 22.69
C ALA A 265 3.17 -2.02 23.31
N THR A 266 4.03 -2.06 24.34
CA THR A 266 4.62 -0.88 24.97
C THR A 266 5.39 -0.01 23.96
N ALA A 267 6.20 -0.63 23.11
CA ALA A 267 6.93 0.08 22.06
C ALA A 267 6.01 0.72 21.02
N GLN A 268 4.90 0.07 20.67
CA GLN A 268 3.89 0.66 19.78
C GLN A 268 3.22 1.90 20.40
N LEU A 269 2.88 1.84 21.69
CA LEU A 269 2.32 2.99 22.42
C LEU A 269 3.32 4.15 22.51
N ALA A 270 4.60 3.85 22.76
CA ALA A 270 5.68 4.83 22.77
C ALA A 270 5.82 5.49 21.39
N ASP A 271 5.93 4.70 20.32
CA ASP A 271 6.02 5.21 18.95
C ASP A 271 4.81 6.11 18.60
N ALA A 272 3.62 5.79 19.11
CA ALA A 272 2.43 6.64 18.93
C ALA A 272 2.49 7.92 19.76
N TYR A 273 2.95 7.85 21.01
CA TYR A 273 3.13 9.00 21.90
C TYR A 273 4.04 10.05 21.24
N GLU A 274 5.17 9.60 20.68
CA GLU A 274 6.11 10.47 19.96
C GLU A 274 5.51 11.15 18.72
N ARG A 275 4.40 10.61 18.18
CA ARG A 275 3.64 11.16 17.05
C ARG A 275 2.44 12.01 17.49
N GLY A 276 2.40 12.41 18.76
CA GLY A 276 1.38 13.29 19.33
C GLY A 276 0.20 12.55 19.97
N ALA A 277 0.25 11.23 20.08
CA ALA A 277 -0.74 10.43 20.82
C ALA A 277 -0.40 10.43 22.32
N VAL A 278 -0.32 11.62 22.93
CA VAL A 278 0.27 11.85 24.27
C VAL A 278 -0.49 11.26 25.45
N LEU A 279 -1.66 10.65 25.22
CA LEU A 279 -2.44 9.92 26.23
C LEU A 279 -2.50 8.41 25.92
N SER A 280 -1.66 7.90 25.00
CA SER A 280 -1.71 6.50 24.55
C SER A 280 -1.55 5.51 25.71
N PHE A 281 -0.62 5.75 26.63
CA PHE A 281 -0.40 4.91 27.81
C PHE A 281 -1.57 4.98 28.79
N TYR A 282 -2.06 6.18 29.12
CA TYR A 282 -3.23 6.33 29.97
C TYR A 282 -4.44 5.59 29.42
N PHE A 283 -4.76 5.76 28.14
CA PHE A 283 -5.90 5.08 27.54
C PHE A 283 -5.69 3.56 27.44
N ASP A 284 -4.47 3.05 27.28
CA ASP A 284 -4.21 1.60 27.35
C ASP A 284 -4.65 1.02 28.71
N GLU A 285 -4.27 1.68 29.80
CA GLU A 285 -4.64 1.28 31.16
C GLU A 285 -6.15 1.37 31.38
N GLN A 286 -6.79 2.45 30.92
CA GLN A 286 -8.23 2.61 31.04
C GLN A 286 -8.98 1.54 30.26
N LEU A 287 -8.62 1.31 28.99
CA LEU A 287 -9.25 0.29 28.14
C LEU A 287 -9.07 -1.12 28.72
N ARG A 288 -7.90 -1.44 29.27
CA ARG A 288 -7.65 -2.71 29.96
C ARG A 288 -8.65 -2.98 31.08
N SER A 289 -9.04 -1.95 31.83
CA SER A 289 -10.02 -2.10 32.92
C SER A 289 -11.47 -2.24 32.45
N LEU A 290 -11.76 -1.83 31.21
CA LEU A 290 -13.09 -1.92 30.60
C LEU A 290 -13.32 -3.18 29.77
N GLU A 291 -12.25 -3.87 29.38
CA GLU A 291 -12.36 -5.08 28.58
C GLU A 291 -13.19 -6.15 29.29
N GLY A 292 -14.13 -6.75 28.54
CA GLY A 292 -15.07 -7.74 29.07
C GLY A 292 -16.27 -7.16 29.82
N SER A 293 -16.36 -5.83 30.01
CA SER A 293 -17.49 -5.21 30.68
C SER A 293 -18.79 -5.20 29.86
N GLY A 294 -18.68 -5.26 28.52
CA GLY A 294 -19.83 -5.23 27.62
C GLY A 294 -20.59 -3.90 27.62
N PHE A 295 -19.98 -2.82 28.13
CA PHE A 295 -20.54 -1.47 28.09
C PHE A 295 -19.95 -0.66 26.93
N ASP A 296 -20.77 0.20 26.33
CA ASP A 296 -20.35 1.10 25.25
C ASP A 296 -19.26 2.06 25.74
N ILE A 297 -18.14 2.13 25.02
CA ILE A 297 -16.98 2.97 25.35
C ILE A 297 -17.35 4.44 25.60
N SER A 298 -18.39 4.92 24.91
CA SER A 298 -18.83 6.29 25.00
C SER A 298 -19.36 6.66 26.39
N ASN A 299 -19.77 5.70 27.21
CA ASN A 299 -20.15 5.92 28.60
C ASN A 299 -18.94 6.26 29.51
N PHE A 300 -17.72 5.98 29.05
CA PHE A 300 -16.50 6.13 29.84
C PHE A 300 -15.60 7.29 29.38
N ILE A 301 -15.87 7.91 28.23
CA ILE A 301 -15.02 9.00 27.72
C ILE A 301 -14.96 10.18 28.71
N THR A 302 -16.10 10.65 29.21
CA THR A 302 -16.13 11.73 30.20
C THR A 302 -15.34 11.40 31.48
N PRO A 303 -15.57 10.28 32.18
CA PRO A 303 -14.79 9.97 33.37
C PRO A 303 -13.30 9.72 33.08
N MET A 304 -12.94 9.09 31.95
CA MET A 304 -11.52 8.94 31.57
C MET A 304 -10.83 10.29 31.37
N LEU A 305 -11.46 11.21 30.65
CA LEU A 305 -10.89 12.55 30.43
C LEU A 305 -10.79 13.34 31.74
N ALA A 306 -11.74 13.16 32.65
CA ALA A 306 -11.72 13.83 33.94
C ALA A 306 -10.60 13.34 34.87
N ASP A 307 -10.16 12.07 34.77
CA ASP A 307 -9.28 11.46 35.78
C ASP A 307 -7.77 11.50 35.45
N PHE A 308 -7.37 11.71 34.18
CA PHE A 308 -5.95 11.69 33.83
C PHE A 308 -5.13 12.82 34.50
N LYS A 309 -3.84 12.58 34.72
CA LYS A 309 -2.92 13.55 35.34
C LYS A 309 -1.74 13.83 34.43
N ALA A 310 -1.61 15.06 33.93
CA ALA A 310 -0.54 15.45 33.01
C ALA A 310 0.86 15.16 33.57
N GLU A 311 1.11 15.44 34.85
CA GLU A 311 2.39 15.17 35.52
C GLU A 311 2.80 13.69 35.51
N ARG A 312 1.81 12.78 35.55
CA ARG A 312 2.05 11.34 35.44
C ARG A 312 2.39 10.98 34.00
N GLU A 313 1.64 11.51 33.04
CA GLU A 313 1.83 11.22 31.62
C GLU A 313 3.14 11.77 31.05
N LEU A 314 3.70 12.85 31.62
CA LEU A 314 5.04 13.32 31.30
C LEU A 314 6.16 12.34 31.68
N LYS A 315 5.92 11.46 32.67
CA LYS A 315 6.92 10.50 33.16
C LYS A 315 6.87 9.16 32.42
N ARG A 316 5.76 8.85 31.74
CA ARG A 316 5.55 7.57 31.04
C ARG A 316 6.63 7.22 30.02
N PRO A 317 7.11 8.16 29.16
CA PRO A 317 8.16 7.81 28.19
C PRO A 317 9.45 7.31 28.87
N ALA A 318 9.79 7.86 30.04
CA ALA A 318 10.95 7.42 30.81
C ALA A 318 10.71 6.07 31.49
N GLU A 319 9.50 5.84 32.02
CA GLU A 319 9.11 4.56 32.67
C GLU A 319 9.21 3.37 31.71
N PHE A 320 8.91 3.58 30.43
CA PHE A 320 8.89 2.51 29.42
C PHE A 320 10.13 2.45 28.52
N ALA A 321 11.14 3.30 28.76
CA ALA A 321 12.33 3.40 27.93
C ALA A 321 13.07 2.05 27.78
N ASP A 322 13.15 1.26 28.86
CA ASP A 322 13.82 -0.04 28.84
C ASP A 322 13.11 -1.07 27.96
N ALA A 323 11.77 -1.10 28.01
CA ALA A 323 10.96 -1.98 27.15
C ALA A 323 11.12 -1.61 25.67
N VAL A 324 11.07 -0.31 25.36
CA VAL A 324 11.32 0.22 24.01
C VAL A 324 12.72 -0.15 23.52
N ALA A 325 13.74 -0.03 24.38
CA ALA A 325 15.10 -0.39 24.03
C ALA A 325 15.24 -1.89 23.73
N ARG A 326 14.60 -2.77 24.52
CA ARG A 326 14.58 -4.22 24.25
C ARG A 326 13.98 -4.53 22.87
N VAL A 327 12.84 -3.93 22.52
CA VAL A 327 12.23 -4.11 21.19
C VAL A 327 13.13 -3.58 20.07
N ALA A 328 13.73 -2.40 20.25
CA ALA A 328 14.64 -1.84 19.26
C ALA A 328 15.86 -2.74 19.00
N THR A 329 16.45 -3.30 20.06
CA THR A 329 17.57 -4.25 19.92
C THR A 329 17.13 -5.56 19.25
N ALA A 330 15.95 -6.09 19.59
CA ALA A 330 15.39 -7.29 18.96
C ALA A 330 15.12 -7.07 17.46
N ARG A 331 14.51 -5.93 17.08
CA ARG A 331 14.27 -5.55 15.68
C ARG A 331 15.58 -5.42 14.90
N ARG A 332 16.62 -4.82 15.48
CA ARG A 332 17.95 -4.71 14.85
C ARG A 332 18.56 -6.09 14.61
N ARG A 333 18.56 -6.97 15.61
CA ARG A 333 19.04 -8.36 15.48
C ARG A 333 18.29 -9.13 14.40
N ALA A 334 16.96 -8.98 14.35
CA ALA A 334 16.14 -9.61 13.33
C ALA A 334 16.45 -9.08 11.92
N ALA A 335 16.65 -7.77 11.76
CA ALA A 335 17.05 -7.16 10.49
C ALA A 335 18.45 -7.61 10.05
N GLU A 336 19.40 -7.72 10.97
CA GLU A 336 20.74 -8.26 10.69
C GLU A 336 20.70 -9.74 10.29
N ALA A 337 19.88 -10.54 10.97
CA ALA A 337 19.67 -11.95 10.60
C ALA A 337 18.98 -12.08 9.24
N ALA A 338 17.96 -11.25 8.95
CA ALA A 338 17.30 -11.21 7.66
C ALA A 338 18.27 -10.81 6.54
N LYS A 339 19.16 -9.84 6.77
CA LYS A 339 20.23 -9.48 5.82
C LYS A 339 21.24 -10.60 5.59
N LYS A 340 21.55 -11.40 6.61
CA LYS A 340 22.43 -12.59 6.47
C LYS A 340 21.76 -13.75 5.75
N ASN A 341 20.44 -13.86 5.86
CA ASN A 341 19.64 -14.92 5.24
C ASN A 341 18.99 -14.52 3.91
N THR A 342 19.14 -13.26 3.49
CA THR A 342 18.81 -12.82 2.14
C THR A 342 19.96 -13.30 1.25
N PRO A 343 19.73 -14.16 0.24
CA PRO A 343 20.76 -14.47 -0.74
C PRO A 343 21.26 -13.13 -1.29
N PRO A 344 22.58 -12.89 -1.39
CA PRO A 344 23.07 -11.65 -1.95
C PRO A 344 22.40 -11.47 -3.31
N ALA A 345 21.65 -10.38 -3.48
CA ALA A 345 21.36 -9.91 -4.82
C ALA A 345 22.73 -9.64 -5.44
N ASP A 346 23.16 -10.51 -6.36
CA ASP A 346 24.46 -10.44 -7.01
C ASP A 346 24.71 -8.98 -7.42
N GLU A 347 25.70 -8.33 -6.82
CA GLU A 347 26.16 -7.01 -7.28
C GLU A 347 26.44 -7.05 -8.80
N GLY A 348 26.85 -8.22 -9.30
CA GLY A 348 26.97 -8.55 -10.73
C GLY A 348 25.65 -8.49 -11.52
N ARG A 349 24.51 -8.93 -10.96
CA ARG A 349 23.19 -8.86 -11.61
C ARG A 349 22.64 -7.44 -11.61
N ALA A 350 22.85 -6.68 -10.54
CA ALA A 350 22.47 -5.26 -10.49
C ALA A 350 23.29 -4.42 -11.51
N ALA A 351 24.60 -4.68 -11.62
CA ALA A 351 25.47 -4.04 -12.60
C ALA A 351 25.10 -4.41 -14.05
N LEU A 352 24.75 -5.68 -14.29
CA LEU A 352 24.25 -6.15 -15.58
C LEU A 352 22.96 -5.42 -15.97
N LEU A 353 21.94 -5.39 -15.09
CA LEU A 353 20.67 -4.74 -15.38
C LEU A 353 20.82 -3.24 -15.67
N LYS A 354 21.74 -2.57 -14.95
CA LYS A 354 22.09 -1.17 -15.24
C LYS A 354 22.71 -1.03 -16.65
N SER A 355 23.66 -1.90 -17.00
CA SER A 355 24.33 -1.85 -18.30
C SER A 355 23.38 -2.16 -19.46
N LEU A 356 22.40 -3.05 -19.25
CA LEU A 356 21.32 -3.31 -20.22
C LEU A 356 20.37 -2.11 -20.36
N GLY A 357 20.10 -1.39 -19.27
CA GLY A 357 19.35 -0.13 -19.33
C GLY A 357 20.05 0.95 -20.18
N ASP A 358 21.37 1.09 -20.04
CA ASP A 358 22.15 2.02 -20.87
C ASP A 358 22.10 1.65 -22.36
N VAL A 359 22.02 0.35 -22.68
CA VAL A 359 21.84 -0.15 -24.06
C VAL A 359 20.45 0.18 -24.58
N ASP A 360 19.39 0.01 -23.78
CA ASP A 360 18.03 0.37 -24.18
C ASP A 360 17.92 1.86 -24.54
N ASP A 361 18.62 2.74 -23.82
CA ASP A 361 18.67 4.17 -24.13
C ASP A 361 19.37 4.44 -25.48
N LEU A 362 20.43 3.69 -25.81
CA LEU A 362 21.07 3.77 -27.13
C LEU A 362 20.14 3.29 -28.26
N LEU A 363 19.39 2.21 -28.02
CA LEU A 363 18.41 1.69 -28.98
C LEU A 363 17.26 2.69 -29.23
N ARG A 364 16.81 3.43 -28.20
CA ARG A 364 15.79 4.48 -28.34
C ARG A 364 16.23 5.62 -29.25
N VAL A 365 17.52 5.99 -29.20
CA VAL A 365 18.10 7.01 -30.08
C VAL A 365 18.63 6.43 -31.41
N ARG A 366 18.29 5.17 -31.71
CA ARG A 366 18.67 4.45 -32.95
C ARG A 366 20.18 4.32 -33.17
N ASN A 367 20.96 4.37 -32.09
CA ASN A 367 22.41 4.15 -32.14
C ASN A 367 22.72 2.64 -32.02
N TYR A 368 22.46 1.90 -33.10
CA TYR A 368 22.58 0.44 -33.12
C TYR A 368 24.02 -0.05 -33.05
N GLU A 369 24.97 0.68 -33.65
CA GLU A 369 26.39 0.29 -33.66
C GLU A 369 26.97 0.31 -32.24
N GLU A 370 26.70 1.37 -31.47
CA GLU A 370 27.18 1.46 -30.09
C GLU A 370 26.46 0.48 -29.15
N ALA A 371 25.14 0.30 -29.34
CA ALA A 371 24.38 -0.71 -28.60
C ALA A 371 24.93 -2.12 -28.84
N GLU A 372 25.23 -2.48 -30.08
CA GLU A 372 25.79 -3.79 -30.42
C GLU A 372 27.21 -3.99 -29.85
N ALA A 373 28.05 -2.95 -29.90
CA ALA A 373 29.39 -2.99 -29.30
C ALA A 373 29.32 -3.23 -27.78
N ARG A 374 28.43 -2.51 -27.07
CA ARG A 374 28.24 -2.68 -25.62
C ARG A 374 27.67 -4.05 -25.26
N LEU A 375 26.69 -4.53 -26.02
CA LEU A 375 26.12 -5.86 -25.81
C LEU A 375 27.12 -6.98 -26.09
N THR A 376 28.00 -6.80 -27.08
CA THR A 376 29.08 -7.75 -27.36
C THR A 376 30.08 -7.80 -26.21
N ALA A 377 30.44 -6.65 -25.61
CA ALA A 377 31.28 -6.61 -24.42
C ALA A 377 30.60 -7.28 -23.21
N LEU A 378 29.30 -7.04 -23.01
CA LEU A 378 28.52 -7.70 -21.96
C LEU A 378 28.47 -9.22 -22.15
N ARG A 379 28.38 -9.71 -23.39
CA ARG A 379 28.41 -11.14 -23.69
C ARG A 379 29.73 -11.80 -23.29
N GLU A 380 30.86 -11.11 -23.47
CA GLU A 380 32.16 -11.64 -23.04
C GLU A 380 32.30 -11.73 -21.52
N GLN A 381 31.67 -10.78 -20.81
CA GLN A 381 31.65 -10.72 -19.35
C GLN A 381 30.62 -11.70 -18.73
N TYR A 382 29.48 -11.90 -19.40
CA TYR A 382 28.34 -12.70 -18.94
C TYR A 382 27.98 -13.76 -19.99
N ARG A 383 28.88 -14.74 -20.17
CA ARG A 383 28.85 -15.69 -21.29
C ARG A 383 27.60 -16.56 -21.38
N GLU A 384 26.96 -16.85 -20.27
CA GLU A 384 25.78 -17.73 -20.18
C GLU A 384 24.53 -16.97 -19.68
N GLU A 385 24.53 -15.64 -19.73
CA GLU A 385 23.40 -14.84 -19.25
C GLU A 385 22.33 -14.65 -20.35
N PRO A 386 21.15 -15.26 -20.20
CA PRO A 386 20.12 -15.27 -21.25
C PRO A 386 19.59 -13.87 -21.59
N LEU A 387 19.59 -12.92 -20.64
CA LEU A 387 19.15 -11.54 -20.88
C LEU A 387 20.06 -10.79 -21.88
N VAL A 388 21.37 -11.04 -21.87
CA VAL A 388 22.32 -10.40 -22.80
C VAL A 388 22.03 -10.86 -24.23
N TYR A 389 21.76 -12.15 -24.42
CA TYR A 389 21.40 -12.71 -25.73
C TYR A 389 20.02 -12.25 -26.21
N LEU A 390 19.05 -12.08 -25.31
CA LEU A 390 17.75 -11.49 -25.65
C LEU A 390 17.92 -10.05 -26.16
N ALA A 391 18.74 -9.25 -25.49
CA ALA A 391 19.02 -7.87 -25.88
C ALA A 391 19.79 -7.78 -27.21
N LEU A 392 20.78 -8.67 -27.44
CA LEU A 392 21.46 -8.80 -28.74
C LEU A 392 20.49 -9.11 -29.89
N GLY A 393 19.55 -10.02 -29.66
CA GLY A 393 18.51 -10.35 -30.65
C GLY A 393 17.59 -9.16 -30.95
N GLN A 394 17.20 -8.38 -29.94
CA GLN A 394 16.36 -7.19 -30.09
C GLN A 394 17.10 -6.07 -30.83
N ALA A 395 18.35 -5.79 -30.47
CA ALA A 395 19.18 -4.80 -31.14
C ALA A 395 19.37 -5.15 -32.63
N ALA A 396 19.69 -6.40 -32.95
CA ALA A 396 19.82 -6.87 -34.33
C ALA A 396 18.49 -6.79 -35.11
N SER A 397 17.36 -7.11 -34.47
CA SER A 397 16.03 -7.01 -35.09
C SER A 397 15.66 -5.56 -35.42
N LEU A 398 15.91 -4.63 -34.48
CA LEU A 398 15.64 -3.20 -34.69
C LEU A 398 16.56 -2.61 -35.77
N SER A 399 17.83 -2.98 -35.77
CA SER A 399 18.79 -2.60 -36.81
C SER A 399 18.38 -3.13 -38.20
N ALA A 400 17.75 -4.30 -38.27
CA ALA A 400 17.24 -4.85 -39.53
C ALA A 400 16.05 -4.07 -40.10
N GLN A 401 15.21 -3.47 -39.24
CA GLN A 401 14.07 -2.66 -39.69
C GLN A 401 14.50 -1.39 -40.43
N GLU A 402 15.71 -0.89 -40.16
CA GLU A 402 16.26 0.30 -40.83
C GLU A 402 17.18 -0.03 -42.02
N ALA A 403 17.40 -1.31 -42.33
CA ALA A 403 18.17 -1.72 -43.49
C ALA A 403 17.33 -1.61 -44.77
N PHE A 404 17.81 -0.81 -45.73
CA PHE A 404 17.17 -0.66 -47.04
C PHE A 404 17.54 -1.75 -48.05
N ASP A 405 18.65 -2.47 -47.79
CA ASP A 405 19.10 -3.59 -48.60
C ASP A 405 18.49 -4.89 -48.05
N GLU A 406 17.75 -5.61 -48.90
CA GLU A 406 17.05 -6.85 -48.52
C GLU A 406 18.01 -7.95 -48.05
N ASN A 407 19.22 -8.04 -48.61
CA ASN A 407 20.21 -9.03 -48.20
C ASN A 407 20.78 -8.67 -46.83
N LEU A 408 21.08 -7.38 -46.60
CA LEU A 408 21.56 -6.90 -45.30
C LEU A 408 20.48 -7.03 -44.21
N GLN A 409 19.22 -6.76 -44.56
CA GLN A 409 18.08 -6.98 -43.67
C GLN A 409 17.95 -8.46 -43.31
N ALA A 410 18.00 -9.36 -44.29
CA ALA A 410 17.94 -10.80 -44.06
C ALA A 410 19.13 -11.30 -43.20
N GLU A 411 20.34 -10.78 -43.42
CA GLU A 411 21.52 -11.09 -42.62
C GLU A 411 21.32 -10.70 -41.14
N ARG A 412 20.88 -9.46 -40.88
CA ARG A 412 20.61 -8.95 -39.52
C ARG A 412 19.49 -9.73 -38.82
N LEU A 413 18.42 -10.09 -39.55
CA LEU A 413 17.34 -10.91 -39.02
C LEU A 413 17.80 -12.34 -38.68
N ASN A 414 18.65 -12.95 -39.51
CA ASN A 414 19.23 -14.26 -39.21
C ASN A 414 20.18 -14.21 -38.00
N LYS A 415 20.93 -13.11 -37.85
CA LYS A 415 21.75 -12.85 -36.65
C LYS A 415 20.88 -12.70 -35.40
N ALA A 416 19.76 -11.99 -35.49
CA ALA A 416 18.79 -11.88 -34.40
C ALA A 416 18.24 -13.25 -33.97
N LEU A 417 17.88 -14.11 -34.93
CA LEU A 417 17.43 -15.48 -34.66
C LEU A 417 18.49 -16.32 -33.94
N ALA A 418 19.77 -16.18 -34.32
CA ALA A 418 20.86 -16.87 -33.63
C ALA A 418 20.96 -16.45 -32.16
N HIS A 419 20.84 -15.15 -31.87
CA HIS A 419 20.88 -14.63 -30.50
C HIS A 419 19.65 -15.05 -29.68
N PHE A 420 18.45 -15.03 -30.25
CA PHE A 420 17.26 -15.53 -29.53
C PHE A 420 17.35 -17.02 -29.20
N ARG A 421 17.90 -17.84 -30.11
CA ARG A 421 18.18 -19.26 -29.82
C ARG A 421 19.17 -19.43 -28.67
N GLN A 422 20.20 -18.58 -28.59
CA GLN A 422 21.13 -18.59 -27.45
C GLN A 422 20.45 -18.16 -26.15
N ALA A 423 19.57 -17.16 -26.18
CA ALA A 423 18.79 -16.74 -25.01
C ALA A 423 17.92 -17.87 -24.47
N ILE A 424 17.28 -18.64 -25.36
CA ILE A 424 16.50 -19.83 -25.00
C ILE A 424 17.41 -20.93 -24.43
N LEU A 425 18.53 -21.22 -25.09
CA LEU A 425 19.48 -22.26 -24.69
C LEU A 425 20.06 -22.04 -23.29
N PHE A 426 20.39 -20.79 -22.96
CA PHE A 426 20.95 -20.42 -21.66
C PHE A 426 19.89 -20.15 -20.58
N SER A 427 18.60 -20.22 -20.91
CA SER A 427 17.53 -20.10 -19.92
C SER A 427 17.47 -21.36 -19.05
N THR A 428 17.52 -21.17 -17.74
CA THR A 428 17.37 -22.22 -16.71
C THR A 428 16.00 -22.12 -16.03
N PRO A 429 15.57 -23.11 -15.22
CA PRO A 429 14.33 -23.02 -14.44
C PRO A 429 14.25 -21.81 -13.50
N ASP A 430 15.41 -21.25 -13.12
CA ASP A 430 15.52 -20.06 -12.25
C ASP A 430 15.56 -18.74 -13.04
N THR A 431 15.59 -18.81 -14.38
CA THR A 431 15.54 -17.63 -15.25
C THR A 431 14.13 -17.06 -15.26
N ASP A 432 14.01 -15.73 -15.37
CA ASP A 432 12.71 -15.07 -15.53
C ASP A 432 11.99 -15.68 -16.75
N PRO A 433 10.81 -16.30 -16.57
CA PRO A 433 10.12 -17.03 -17.62
C PRO A 433 9.77 -16.13 -18.82
N SER A 434 9.69 -14.81 -18.64
CA SER A 434 9.46 -13.88 -19.74
C SER A 434 10.59 -13.84 -20.77
N VAL A 435 11.82 -14.20 -20.40
CA VAL A 435 13.01 -14.15 -21.27
C VAL A 435 12.91 -15.16 -22.43
N PRO A 436 12.79 -16.48 -22.17
CA PRO A 436 12.61 -17.47 -23.25
C PRO A 436 11.30 -17.27 -24.00
N LEU A 437 10.21 -16.87 -23.33
CA LEU A 437 8.92 -16.60 -24.00
C LEU A 437 9.02 -15.46 -25.02
N ARG A 438 9.70 -14.36 -24.67
CA ARG A 438 9.95 -13.24 -25.58
C ARG A 438 10.88 -13.64 -26.73
N ALA A 439 11.89 -14.46 -26.47
CA ALA A 439 12.81 -14.96 -27.49
C ALA A 439 12.09 -15.85 -28.52
N HIS A 440 11.21 -16.76 -28.07
CA HIS A 440 10.37 -17.57 -28.96
C HIS A 440 9.40 -16.72 -29.78
N LEU A 441 8.67 -15.79 -29.15
CA LEU A 441 7.74 -14.90 -29.88
C LEU A 441 8.44 -14.04 -30.92
N ALA A 442 9.59 -13.44 -30.58
CA ALA A 442 10.37 -12.64 -31.51
C ALA A 442 10.91 -13.51 -32.65
N SER A 443 11.42 -14.71 -32.35
CA SER A 443 11.89 -15.66 -33.37
C SER A 443 10.77 -16.07 -34.32
N GLY A 444 9.59 -16.40 -33.81
CA GLY A 444 8.42 -16.74 -34.62
C GLY A 444 8.02 -15.62 -35.58
N ARG A 445 8.02 -14.36 -35.11
CA ARG A 445 7.73 -13.18 -35.95
C ARG A 445 8.76 -12.97 -37.06
N ILE A 446 10.04 -13.13 -36.75
CA ILE A 446 11.12 -12.98 -37.73
C ILE A 446 11.05 -14.10 -38.77
N LEU A 447 10.84 -15.35 -38.34
CA LEU A 447 10.69 -16.50 -39.24
C LEU A 447 9.47 -16.33 -40.15
N ALA A 448 8.36 -15.81 -39.62
CA ALA A 448 7.18 -15.48 -40.40
C ALA A 448 7.47 -14.43 -41.47
N HIS A 449 8.23 -13.39 -41.12
CA HIS A 449 8.64 -12.34 -42.04
C HIS A 449 9.58 -12.86 -43.15
N LEU A 450 10.43 -13.84 -42.84
CA LEU A 450 11.30 -14.53 -43.79
C LEU A 450 10.60 -15.67 -44.56
N ASP A 451 9.26 -15.75 -44.51
CA ASP A 451 8.41 -16.78 -45.12
C ASP A 451 8.73 -18.23 -44.70
N ARG A 452 9.40 -18.41 -43.55
CA ARG A 452 9.72 -19.73 -42.93
C ARG A 452 8.60 -20.16 -41.99
N ARG A 453 7.40 -20.37 -42.55
CA ARG A 453 6.15 -20.52 -41.79
C ARG A 453 6.11 -21.73 -40.85
N ASP A 454 6.68 -22.86 -41.26
CA ASP A 454 6.70 -24.06 -40.43
C ASP A 454 7.57 -23.89 -39.18
N GLU A 455 8.70 -23.20 -39.31
CA GLU A 455 9.57 -22.90 -38.18
C GLU A 455 8.93 -21.83 -37.29
N ALA A 456 8.30 -20.81 -37.88
CA ALA A 456 7.56 -19.79 -37.13
C ALA A 456 6.44 -20.40 -36.27
N ALA A 457 5.68 -21.35 -36.82
CA ALA A 457 4.62 -22.04 -36.09
C ALA A 457 5.16 -22.83 -34.88
N ARG A 458 6.33 -23.47 -35.01
CA ARG A 458 6.98 -24.19 -33.90
C ARG A 458 7.39 -23.26 -32.76
N GLU A 459 7.91 -22.08 -33.08
CA GLU A 459 8.27 -21.09 -32.06
C GLU A 459 7.03 -20.59 -31.30
N PHE A 460 5.91 -20.35 -31.99
CA PHE A 460 4.66 -19.98 -31.33
C PHE A 460 4.07 -21.13 -30.51
N ASP A 461 4.18 -22.38 -30.97
CA ASP A 461 3.75 -23.56 -30.22
C ASP A 461 4.56 -23.78 -28.95
N ALA A 462 5.86 -23.47 -28.96
CA ALA A 462 6.69 -23.52 -27.76
C ALA A 462 6.19 -22.55 -26.67
N VAL A 463 5.71 -21.37 -27.06
CA VAL A 463 5.11 -20.38 -26.14
C VAL A 463 3.76 -20.87 -25.62
N ILE A 464 2.89 -21.36 -26.50
CA ILE A 464 1.56 -21.89 -26.15
C ILE A 464 1.68 -23.06 -25.16
N ALA A 465 2.64 -23.97 -25.39
CA ALA A 465 2.85 -25.14 -24.54
C ALA A 465 3.43 -24.81 -23.16
N SER A 466 4.07 -23.65 -22.99
CA SER A 466 4.72 -23.22 -21.75
C SER A 466 3.95 -22.15 -20.96
N THR A 467 2.74 -21.79 -21.39
CA THR A 467 1.93 -20.72 -20.79
C THR A 467 0.47 -21.12 -20.60
N ASP A 468 -0.18 -20.55 -19.59
CA ASP A 468 -1.60 -20.79 -19.34
C ASP A 468 -2.48 -20.10 -20.41
N PRO A 469 -3.62 -20.68 -20.83
CA PRO A 469 -4.56 -20.01 -21.75
C PRO A 469 -5.01 -18.60 -21.35
N ALA A 470 -4.99 -18.27 -20.05
CA ALA A 470 -5.29 -16.94 -19.54
C ALA A 470 -4.11 -15.96 -19.66
N ASP A 471 -2.90 -16.44 -19.92
CA ASP A 471 -1.70 -15.60 -20.01
C ASP A 471 -1.69 -14.79 -21.32
N ARG A 472 -1.23 -13.54 -21.21
CA ARG A 472 -1.08 -12.65 -22.37
C ARG A 472 -0.18 -13.26 -23.45
N TRP A 473 0.91 -13.90 -23.05
CA TRP A 473 1.87 -14.53 -23.98
C TRP A 473 1.24 -15.66 -24.79
N HIS A 474 0.36 -16.44 -24.17
CA HIS A 474 -0.40 -17.52 -24.81
C HIS A 474 -1.33 -16.95 -25.89
N GLN A 475 -2.10 -15.92 -25.53
CA GLN A 475 -3.04 -15.26 -26.45
C GLN A 475 -2.31 -14.61 -27.63
N GLU A 476 -1.16 -13.98 -27.37
CA GLU A 476 -0.31 -13.35 -28.39
C GLU A 476 0.27 -14.40 -29.37
N ALA A 477 0.77 -15.52 -28.86
CA ALA A 477 1.26 -16.62 -29.69
C ALA A 477 0.16 -17.25 -30.56
N ILE A 478 -1.04 -17.46 -30.02
CA ILE A 478 -2.20 -17.92 -30.80
C ILE A 478 -2.55 -16.92 -31.92
N ALA A 479 -2.57 -15.63 -31.60
CA ALA A 479 -2.89 -14.60 -32.57
C ALA A 479 -1.87 -14.54 -33.71
N GLU A 480 -0.57 -14.61 -33.40
CA GLU A 480 0.48 -14.64 -34.42
C GLU A 480 0.46 -15.94 -35.24
N LYS A 481 0.20 -17.09 -34.60
CA LYS A 481 0.08 -18.37 -35.30
C LYS A 481 -1.08 -18.39 -36.30
N LYS A 482 -2.23 -17.78 -35.97
CA LYS A 482 -3.37 -17.66 -36.90
C LYS A 482 -3.03 -16.88 -38.16
N LYS A 483 -2.20 -15.83 -38.04
CA LYS A 483 -1.75 -15.03 -39.21
C LYS A 483 -0.93 -15.86 -40.20
N LEU A 484 -0.22 -16.91 -39.76
CA LEU A 484 0.54 -17.79 -40.65
C LEU A 484 -0.35 -18.62 -41.58
N THR A 485 -1.53 -19.00 -41.09
CA THR A 485 -2.50 -19.85 -41.79
C THR A 485 -3.49 -19.08 -42.67
N GLY A 486 -3.42 -17.74 -42.70
CA GLY A 486 -4.26 -16.89 -43.55
C GLY A 486 -5.75 -16.84 -43.17
N GLN A 487 -6.09 -17.10 -41.90
CA GLN A 487 -7.45 -17.02 -41.35
C GLN A 487 -7.59 -15.91 -40.31
#